data_AF-A0A7S2GXH1-F1
#
_entry.id   AF-A0A7S2GXH1-F1
#
_cell.length_a   1.000
_cell.length_b   1.000
_cell.length_c   1.000
_cell.angle_alpha   90.00
_cell.angle_beta   90.00
_cell.angle_gamma   90.00
#
_symmetry.space_group_name_H-M   'P 1'
#
loop_
_entity.id
_entity.type
_entity.pdbx_description
1 polymer ?
#
loop_
_entity_poly.entity_id
_entity_poly.type
_entity_poly.pdbx_seq_one_letter_code
_entity_poly.pdbx_strand_id
1 'polypeptide(L)'
;PERMRRAEDDPDFWEWTGPLDTGQEEFHFLRDGDRTQMIYPRQPRSTGPDCPVMGPDEHGEGMGWLVKGEAGETVTARLRVHDGSITVSLGAGSARRQFWQSTRRPLGERYFV
;
A
#
# COMPACT_ATOMS: atom_id res chain seq x y z
N PRO A 1 -12.76 -6.45 -3.32
CA PRO A 1 -11.45 -6.19 -2.66
C PRO A 1 -10.99 -7.46 -1.95
N GLU A 2 -9.70 -7.76 -2.00
CA GLU A 2 -9.13 -8.95 -1.37
C GLU A 2 -8.82 -8.71 0.12
N ARG A 3 -9.04 -9.72 0.95
CA ARG A 3 -8.80 -9.61 2.40
C ARG A 3 -7.33 -9.92 2.71
N MET A 4 -6.65 -8.99 3.39
CA MET A 4 -5.32 -9.24 3.93
C MET A 4 -5.38 -10.05 5.23
N ARG A 5 -4.36 -10.88 5.46
CA ARG A 5 -4.14 -11.57 6.73
C ARG A 5 -3.26 -10.71 7.62
N ARG A 6 -3.68 -10.48 8.86
CA ARG A 6 -2.84 -9.88 9.90
C ARG A 6 -1.87 -10.93 10.45
N ALA A 7 -0.63 -10.56 10.72
CA ALA A 7 0.31 -11.47 11.39
C ALA A 7 -0.10 -11.69 12.85
N GLU A 8 0.08 -12.91 13.36
CA GLU A 8 -0.30 -13.28 14.73
C GLU A 8 0.66 -12.64 15.76
N ASP A 9 1.95 -12.64 15.46
CA ASP A 9 3.01 -12.12 16.33
C ASP A 9 3.33 -10.63 16.12
N ASP A 10 2.80 -10.03 15.05
CA ASP A 10 3.00 -8.62 14.72
C ASP A 10 1.65 -7.95 14.39
N PRO A 11 0.98 -7.35 15.40
CA PRO A 11 -0.33 -6.73 15.21
C PRO A 11 -0.30 -5.56 14.22
N ASP A 12 0.88 -5.05 13.90
CA ASP A 12 1.05 -3.89 13.02
C ASP A 12 1.37 -4.32 11.60
N PHE A 13 1.31 -5.62 11.28
CA PHE A 13 1.67 -6.17 9.98
C PHE A 13 0.52 -6.95 9.34
N TRP A 14 0.27 -6.63 8.07
CA TRP A 14 -0.71 -7.31 7.22
C TRP A 14 -0.05 -7.75 5.92
N GLU A 15 -0.45 -8.92 5.43
CA GLU A 15 0.04 -9.50 4.18
C GLU A 15 -1.12 -10.10 3.37
N TRP A 16 -1.00 -9.97 2.05
CA TRP A 16 -1.80 -10.70 1.09
C TRP A 16 -0.90 -11.23 -0.03
N THR A 17 -1.26 -12.39 -0.56
CA THR A 17 -0.60 -12.98 -1.72
C THR A 17 -1.64 -13.46 -2.73
N GLY A 18 -1.41 -13.19 -4.01
CA GLY A 18 -2.27 -13.66 -5.10
C GLY A 18 -1.60 -13.51 -6.46
N PRO A 19 -2.16 -14.12 -7.52
CA PRO A 19 -1.60 -14.02 -8.87
C PRO A 19 -1.83 -12.64 -9.48
N LEU A 20 -0.95 -12.23 -10.40
CA LEU A 20 -1.25 -11.19 -11.40
C LEU A 20 -2.08 -11.80 -12.53
N ASP A 21 -3.19 -11.18 -12.91
CA ASP A 21 -4.03 -11.64 -14.00
C ASP A 21 -3.48 -11.23 -15.37
N THR A 22 -2.94 -10.01 -15.50
CA THR A 22 -2.61 -9.39 -16.80
C THR A 22 -1.13 -9.02 -16.97
N GLY A 23 -0.27 -9.40 -16.02
CA GLY A 23 1.16 -9.06 -16.00
C GLY A 23 1.47 -7.64 -15.54
N GLN A 24 0.46 -6.79 -15.33
CA GLN A 24 0.61 -5.56 -14.58
C GLN A 24 -0.69 -5.19 -13.86
N GLU A 25 -0.60 -4.77 -12.61
CA GLU A 25 -1.77 -4.41 -11.80
C GLU A 25 -1.47 -3.24 -10.87
N GLU A 26 -2.51 -2.51 -10.52
CA GLU A 26 -2.44 -1.38 -9.59
C GLU A 26 -3.06 -1.77 -8.25
N PHE A 27 -2.33 -1.48 -7.18
CA PHE A 27 -2.73 -1.82 -5.82
C PHE A 27 -2.99 -0.55 -5.00
N HIS A 28 -4.02 -0.58 -4.17
CA HIS A 28 -4.22 0.30 -3.02
C HIS A 28 -4.79 -0.53 -1.88
N PHE A 29 -4.73 -0.02 -0.65
CA PHE A 29 -5.32 -0.70 0.50
C PHE A 29 -6.55 0.05 0.98
N LEU A 30 -7.51 -0.71 1.53
CA LEU A 30 -8.70 -0.19 2.19
C LEU A 30 -8.65 -0.63 3.64
N ARG A 31 -8.78 0.30 4.57
CA ARG A 31 -8.99 -0.07 5.97
C ARG A 31 -10.42 -0.56 6.14
N ASP A 32 -10.58 -1.78 6.67
CA ASP A 32 -11.88 -2.40 6.94
C ASP A 32 -12.82 -2.48 5.70
N GLY A 33 -12.26 -2.41 4.48
CA GLY A 33 -13.03 -2.36 3.23
C GLY A 33 -13.71 -1.02 2.94
N ASP A 34 -13.41 0.02 3.73
CA ASP A 34 -14.00 1.35 3.62
C ASP A 34 -13.26 2.20 2.57
N ARG A 35 -13.99 2.65 1.54
CA ARG A 35 -13.46 3.52 0.47
C ARG A 35 -13.21 4.95 0.93
N THR A 36 -13.66 5.34 2.11
CA THR A 36 -13.31 6.63 2.72
C THR A 36 -12.00 6.57 3.53
N GLN A 37 -11.41 5.37 3.65
CA GLN A 37 -10.18 5.11 4.38
C GLN A 37 -9.16 4.37 3.50
N MET A 38 -8.87 4.94 2.34
CA MET A 38 -7.92 4.40 1.37
C MET A 38 -6.49 4.75 1.76
N ILE A 39 -5.57 3.80 1.57
CA ILE A 39 -4.12 4.00 1.68
C ILE A 39 -3.53 3.75 0.29
N TYR A 40 -2.91 4.78 -0.28
CA TYR A 40 -2.59 4.85 -1.70
C TYR A 40 -1.31 5.69 -1.95
N PRO A 41 -0.67 5.61 -3.13
CA PRO A 41 0.45 6.50 -3.46
C PRO A 41 -0.01 7.90 -3.82
N ARG A 42 0.82 8.92 -3.57
CA ARG A 42 0.54 10.29 -4.02
C ARG A 42 0.38 10.45 -5.54
N GLN A 43 0.98 9.56 -6.34
CA GLN A 43 0.92 9.59 -7.80
C GLN A 43 0.33 8.29 -8.32
N PRO A 44 -0.50 8.33 -9.38
CA PRO A 44 -1.03 7.12 -9.99
C PRO A 44 0.09 6.29 -10.61
N ARG A 45 -0.10 4.97 -10.67
CA ARG A 45 0.87 4.02 -11.25
C ARG A 45 2.28 4.15 -10.67
N SER A 46 2.40 4.45 -9.39
CA SER A 46 3.70 4.66 -8.73
C SER A 46 4.52 3.36 -8.66
N THR A 47 5.79 3.42 -9.06
CA THR A 47 6.74 2.28 -9.03
C THR A 47 8.03 2.60 -8.26
N GLY A 48 8.09 3.74 -7.56
CA GLY A 48 9.34 4.26 -7.00
C GLY A 48 9.18 4.73 -5.55
N PRO A 49 10.19 4.53 -4.69
CA PRO A 49 10.12 4.85 -3.26
C PRO A 49 9.98 6.34 -2.97
N ASP A 50 10.26 7.20 -3.95
CA ASP A 50 10.17 8.66 -3.84
C ASP A 50 8.72 9.16 -3.77
N CYS A 51 7.74 8.29 -4.02
CA CYS A 51 6.33 8.61 -3.93
C CYS A 51 5.80 8.33 -2.50
N PRO A 52 5.39 9.33 -1.72
CA PRO A 52 4.92 9.09 -0.36
C PRO A 52 3.60 8.31 -0.35
N VAL A 53 3.40 7.54 0.72
CA VAL A 53 2.09 6.94 1.05
C VAL A 53 1.17 8.04 1.59
N MET A 54 -0.05 8.05 1.07
CA MET A 54 -1.14 8.97 1.44
C MET A 54 -2.27 8.21 2.16
N GLY A 55 -3.20 8.96 2.75
CA GLY A 55 -4.29 8.42 3.54
C GLY A 55 -3.92 8.02 4.97
N PRO A 56 -4.84 7.38 5.72
CA PRO A 56 -6.15 6.91 5.26
C PRO A 56 -7.14 8.07 5.01
N ASP A 57 -7.63 8.22 3.78
CA ASP A 57 -8.67 9.19 3.40
C ASP A 57 -9.41 8.76 2.09
N GLU A 58 -10.35 9.57 1.59
CA GLU A 58 -11.23 9.25 0.46
C GLU A 58 -10.68 9.67 -0.92
N HIS A 59 -9.49 10.28 -1.00
CA HIS A 59 -8.95 10.83 -2.25
C HIS A 59 -8.09 9.84 -3.04
N GLY A 60 -8.17 8.55 -2.70
CA GLY A 60 -7.38 7.48 -3.32
C GLY A 60 -7.93 6.95 -4.65
N GLU A 61 -9.08 7.44 -5.12
CA GLU A 61 -9.67 6.97 -6.37
C GLU A 61 -8.74 7.24 -7.56
N GLY A 62 -8.48 6.21 -8.37
CA GLY A 62 -7.54 6.27 -9.49
C GLY A 62 -6.06 6.27 -9.08
N MET A 63 -5.74 6.14 -7.79
CA MET A 63 -4.37 6.07 -7.30
C MET A 63 -4.00 4.64 -6.90
N GLY A 64 -2.91 4.14 -7.46
CA GLY A 64 -2.42 2.80 -7.15
C GLY A 64 -0.92 2.64 -7.43
N TRP A 65 -0.29 1.74 -6.67
CA TRP A 65 1.07 1.31 -6.93
C TRP A 65 1.07 0.29 -8.05
N LEU A 66 1.88 0.52 -9.07
CA LEU A 66 1.97 -0.37 -10.21
C LEU A 66 2.97 -1.49 -9.93
N VAL A 67 2.49 -2.73 -9.97
CA VAL A 67 3.34 -3.93 -9.99
C VAL A 67 3.32 -4.50 -11.40
N LYS A 68 4.49 -4.92 -11.88
CA LYS A 68 4.67 -5.58 -13.17
C LYS A 68 5.32 -6.93 -12.94
N GLY A 69 4.91 -7.92 -13.72
CA GLY A 69 5.37 -9.29 -13.64
C GLY A 69 4.81 -10.12 -14.80
N GLU A 70 4.92 -11.44 -14.70
CA GLU A 70 4.26 -12.33 -15.64
C GLU A 70 2.80 -12.59 -15.20
N ALA A 71 1.90 -12.83 -16.15
CA ALA A 71 0.56 -13.30 -15.81
C ALA A 71 0.66 -14.67 -15.10
N GLY A 72 -0.05 -14.81 -13.98
CA GLY A 72 0.05 -15.94 -13.05
C GLY A 72 1.18 -15.80 -12.01
N GLU A 73 2.07 -14.81 -12.13
CA GLU A 73 3.12 -14.60 -11.14
C GLU A 73 2.52 -14.18 -9.79
N THR A 74 3.00 -14.78 -8.70
CA THR A 74 2.51 -14.45 -7.36
C THR A 74 3.04 -13.10 -6.90
N VAL A 75 2.13 -12.19 -6.59
CA VAL A 75 2.40 -10.93 -5.91
C VAL A 75 2.24 -11.09 -4.42
N THR A 76 3.11 -10.43 -3.66
CA THR A 76 2.98 -10.23 -2.22
C THR A 76 2.77 -8.75 -1.96
N ALA A 77 1.63 -8.42 -1.35
CA ALA A 77 1.33 -7.09 -0.85
C ALA A 77 1.44 -7.05 0.67
N ARG A 78 2.18 -6.10 1.22
CA ARG A 78 2.38 -5.94 2.66
C ARG A 78 2.10 -4.50 3.07
N LEU A 79 1.43 -4.38 4.22
CA LEU A 79 1.14 -3.13 4.87
C LEU A 79 1.64 -3.23 6.31
N ARG A 80 2.38 -2.22 6.77
CA ARG A 80 2.73 -2.05 8.17
C ARG A 80 2.19 -0.71 8.68
N VAL A 81 1.51 -0.70 9.81
CA VAL A 81 0.99 0.50 10.45
C VAL A 81 1.49 0.54 11.89
N HIS A 82 2.48 1.39 12.17
CA HIS A 82 3.12 1.47 13.48
C HIS A 82 3.41 2.92 13.84
N ASP A 83 3.00 3.36 15.04
CA ASP A 83 3.27 4.71 15.56
C ASP A 83 2.89 5.83 14.57
N GLY A 84 1.72 5.71 13.94
CA GLY A 84 1.23 6.67 12.93
C GLY A 84 1.99 6.68 11.60
N SER A 85 3.03 5.85 11.45
CA SER A 85 3.72 5.63 10.18
C SER A 85 3.11 4.46 9.44
N ILE A 86 2.94 4.63 8.13
CA ILE A 86 2.45 3.59 7.23
C ILE A 86 3.59 3.23 6.28
N THR A 87 3.90 1.95 6.21
CA THR A 87 4.86 1.40 5.25
C THR A 87 4.15 0.40 4.36
N VAL A 88 4.29 0.56 3.06
CA VAL A 88 3.77 -0.35 2.05
C VAL A 88 4.92 -1.03 1.35
N SER A 89 4.77 -2.32 1.04
CA SER A 89 5.69 -2.98 0.11
C SER A 89 4.98 -3.96 -0.79
N LEU A 90 5.37 -3.96 -2.07
CA LEU A 90 4.80 -4.81 -3.10
C LEU A 90 5.93 -5.47 -3.91
N GLY A 91 5.76 -6.73 -4.29
CA GLY A 91 6.68 -7.42 -5.18
C GLY A 91 6.03 -8.64 -5.84
N ALA A 92 6.43 -8.95 -7.07
CA ALA A 92 6.03 -10.13 -7.82
C ALA A 92 7.20 -11.12 -7.91
N GLY A 93 6.95 -12.40 -7.58
CA GLY A 93 7.92 -13.49 -7.67
C GLY A 93 9.32 -13.15 -7.17
N SER A 94 10.31 -13.20 -8.06
CA SER A 94 11.72 -12.90 -7.75
C SER A 94 12.10 -11.43 -7.98
N ALA A 95 11.19 -10.62 -8.50
CA ALA A 95 11.44 -9.20 -8.75
C ALA A 95 11.72 -8.44 -7.45
N ARG A 96 12.50 -7.36 -7.57
CA ARG A 96 12.82 -6.51 -6.43
C ARG A 96 11.54 -5.93 -5.82
N ARG A 97 11.31 -6.24 -4.55
CA ARG A 97 10.23 -5.63 -3.76
C ARG A 97 10.45 -4.13 -3.64
N GLN A 98 9.39 -3.38 -3.90
CA GLN A 98 9.34 -1.93 -3.77
C GLN A 98 8.75 -1.55 -2.42
N PHE A 99 9.14 -0.38 -1.91
CA PHE A 99 8.76 0.10 -0.58
C PHE A 99 8.36 1.56 -0.65
N TRP A 100 7.31 1.92 0.06
CA TRP A 100 6.82 3.29 0.20
C TRP A 100 6.53 3.56 1.67
N GLN A 101 6.73 4.80 2.10
CA GLN A 101 6.44 5.22 3.46
C GLN A 101 5.62 6.50 3.48
N SER A 102 4.75 6.65 4.48
CA SER A 102 4.10 7.93 4.75
C SER A 102 5.15 8.94 5.20
N THR A 103 4.99 10.19 4.79
CA THR A 103 5.82 11.26 5.35
C THR A 103 5.48 11.39 6.83
N ARG A 104 6.44 11.17 7.72
CA ARG A 104 6.28 11.55 9.13
C ARG A 104 6.00 13.05 9.15
N ARG A 105 4.78 13.45 9.50
CA ARG A 105 4.50 14.87 9.73
C ARG A 105 5.33 15.29 10.95
N PRO A 106 6.07 16.41 10.88
CA PRO A 106 6.76 16.93 12.05
C PRO A 106 5.76 17.11 13.20
N LEU A 107 6.11 16.65 14.41
CA LEU A 107 5.35 16.95 15.62
C LEU A 107 5.24 18.48 15.75
N GLY A 108 4.10 19.09 15.39
CA GLY A 108 3.92 20.53 15.54
C GLY A 108 2.85 21.20 14.67
N GLU A 109 2.43 20.61 13.55
CA GLU A 109 1.35 21.19 12.74
C GLU A 109 -0.03 20.89 13.36
N ARG A 110 -0.38 21.68 14.37
CA ARG A 110 -1.77 21.88 14.79
C ARG A 110 -2.47 22.67 13.69
N TYR A 111 -3.40 22.04 12.98
CA TYR A 111 -4.37 22.78 12.17
C TYR A 111 -5.37 23.39 13.15
N PHE A 112 -5.27 24.70 13.35
CA PHE A 112 -6.40 25.48 13.85
C PHE A 112 -7.46 25.46 12.74
N VAL A 113 -8.60 24.87 13.04
CA VAL A 113 -9.86 25.12 12.32
C VAL A 113 -10.45 26.45 12.76
#